data_AF-A0A183DQS8-F1
#
_entry.id   AF-A0A183DQS8-F1
#
_cell.length_a   1.000
_cell.length_b   1.000
_cell.length_c   1.000
_cell.angle_alpha   90.00
_cell.angle_beta   90.00
_cell.angle_gamma   90.00
#
_symmetry.space_group_name_H-M   'P 1'
#
loop_
_entity.id
_entity.type
_entity.pdbx_description
1 polymer ?
#
loop_
_entity_poly.entity_id
_entity_poly.type
_entity_poly.pdbx_seq_one_letter_code
_entity_poly.pdbx_strand_id
1 'polypeptide(L)' 'MHKQTAVLQDEWTSGTIESDLKNYLDADGLRILQQMLVYNPGKRISAKTLLTDVYFSSVDRSKLPAGSLDGTLQLPRL' A
#
# COMPACT_ATOMS: atom_id res chain seq x y z
N MET A 1 -33.10 -28.37 24.49
CA MET A 1 -33.00 -27.47 23.32
C MET A 1 -31.71 -26.68 23.46
N HIS A 2 -30.61 -27.19 22.89
CA HIS A 2 -29.33 -26.49 22.91
C HIS A 2 -29.30 -25.57 21.69
N LYS A 3 -29.35 -24.25 21.91
CA LYS A 3 -29.18 -23.28 20.83
C LYS A 3 -27.69 -23.26 20.48
N GLN A 4 -27.36 -23.71 19.27
CA GLN A 4 -26.06 -23.50 18.66
C GLN A 4 -25.86 -21.98 18.49
N THR A 5 -24.94 -21.38 19.24
CA THR A 5 -24.45 -20.03 18.97
C THR A 5 -23.69 -20.06 17.66
N ALA A 6 -24.31 -19.53 16.60
CA ALA A 6 -23.61 -19.21 15.36
C ALA A 6 -22.64 -18.06 15.65
N VAL A 7 -21.35 -18.35 15.61
CA VAL A 7 -20.31 -17.32 15.54
C VAL A 7 -20.45 -16.71 14.15
N LEU A 8 -21.02 -15.52 14.06
CA LEU A 8 -20.96 -14.71 12.84
C LEU A 8 -19.50 -14.29 12.68
N GLN A 9 -18.71 -15.09 11.96
CA GLN A 9 -17.47 -14.57 11.40
C GLN A 9 -17.88 -13.60 10.31
N ASP A 10 -17.57 -12.32 10.48
CA ASP A 10 -17.74 -11.30 9.45
C ASP A 10 -16.90 -11.71 8.23
N GLU A 11 -17.52 -12.44 7.30
CA GLU A 11 -16.89 -12.88 6.06
C GLU A 11 -16.79 -11.69 5.09
N TRP A 12 -15.86 -10.78 5.36
CA TRP A 12 -15.33 -9.92 4.31
C TRP A 12 -14.50 -10.80 3.37
N THR A 13 -15.16 -11.30 2.33
CA THR A 13 -14.67 -12.41 1.50
C THR A 13 -13.64 -12.02 0.44
N SER A 14 -13.58 -10.74 0.04
CA SER A 14 -12.57 -10.25 -0.91
C SER A 14 -12.46 -8.73 -0.91
N GLY A 15 -11.28 -8.20 -1.25
CA GLY A 15 -11.07 -6.75 -1.35
C GLY A 15 -11.72 -6.16 -2.60
N THR A 16 -12.45 -5.05 -2.45
CA THR A 16 -13.15 -4.34 -3.55
C THR A 16 -12.28 -3.28 -4.23
N ILE A 17 -11.04 -3.08 -3.77
CA ILE A 17 -10.13 -2.02 -4.25
C ILE A 17 -10.00 -2.00 -5.78
N GLU A 18 -9.90 -3.16 -6.41
CA GLU A 18 -9.77 -3.23 -7.87
C GLU A 18 -11.04 -2.74 -8.56
N SER A 19 -12.22 -3.20 -8.15
CA SER A 19 -13.49 -2.76 -8.75
C SER A 19 -13.75 -1.27 -8.51
N ASP A 20 -13.39 -0.78 -7.33
CA ASP A 20 -13.70 0.58 -6.89
C ASP A 20 -12.77 1.61 -7.56
N LEU A 21 -11.53 1.22 -7.85
CA LEU A 21 -10.48 2.14 -8.31
C LEU A 21 -9.95 1.88 -9.72
N LYS A 22 -10.40 0.84 -10.43
CA LYS A 22 -9.98 0.55 -11.82
C LYS A 22 -10.11 1.71 -12.82
N ASN A 23 -10.98 2.67 -12.54
CA ASN A 23 -11.17 3.85 -13.41
C ASN A 23 -10.21 5.01 -13.07
N TYR A 24 -9.49 4.92 -11.96
CA TYR A 24 -8.59 5.96 -11.45
C TYR A 24 -7.12 5.52 -11.42
N LEU A 25 -6.88 4.22 -11.32
CA LEU A 25 -5.54 3.62 -11.26
C LEU A 25 -5.38 2.57 -12.35
N ASP A 26 -4.19 2.53 -12.93
CA ASP A 26 -3.75 1.43 -13.76
C ASP A 26 -3.43 0.19 -12.91
N ALA A 27 -3.08 -0.91 -13.59
CA ALA A 27 -2.77 -2.17 -12.93
C ALA A 27 -1.61 -2.05 -11.93
N ASP A 28 -0.58 -1.27 -12.25
CA ASP A 28 0.55 -1.06 -11.34
C ASP A 28 0.17 -0.20 -10.13
N GLY A 29 -0.64 0.84 -10.30
CA GLY A 29 -1.16 1.65 -9.21
C GLY A 29 -2.04 0.85 -8.25
N LEU A 30 -2.91 -0.01 -8.80
CA LEU A 30 -3.73 -0.93 -8.00
C LEU A 30 -2.87 -1.94 -7.22
N ARG A 31 -1.85 -2.52 -7.88
CA ARG A 31 -0.89 -3.43 -7.24
C ARG A 31 -0.18 -2.75 -6.06
N ILE A 32 0.31 -1.53 -6.27
CA ILE A 32 0.98 -0.75 -5.23
C ILE A 32 0.04 -0.46 -4.06
N LEU A 33 -1.17 0.00 -4.34
CA LEU A 33 -2.15 0.34 -3.31
C LEU A 33 -2.55 -0.88 -2.47
N GLN A 34 -2.72 -2.06 -3.10
CA GLN A 34 -3.00 -3.30 -2.38
C GLN A 34 -1.85 -3.68 -1.42
N GLN A 35 -0.59 -3.48 -1.82
CA GLN A 35 0.56 -3.74 -0.95
C GLN A 35 0.63 -2.77 0.25
N MET A 36 0.17 -1.52 0.07
CA MET A 36 0.08 -0.52 1.15
C MET A 36 -1.05 -0.83 2.13
N LEU A 37 -2.13 -1.46 1.68
CA LEU A 37 -3.33 -1.73 2.49
C LEU A 37 -3.38 -3.16 3.05
N VAL A 38 -2.29 -3.92 2.98
CA VAL A 38 -2.18 -5.23 3.63
C VAL A 38 -2.49 -5.10 5.13
N TYR A 39 -3.48 -5.88 5.58
CA TYR A 39 -3.99 -5.79 6.95
C TYR A 39 -2.91 -6.13 7.99
N ASN A 40 -2.19 -7.24 7.82
CA ASN A 40 -1.08 -7.61 8.69
C ASN A 40 0.07 -6.61 8.52
N PRO A 41 0.41 -5.81 9.55
CA PRO A 41 1.42 -4.76 9.43
C PRO A 41 2.82 -5.32 9.15
N GLY A 42 3.15 -6.53 9.63
CA GLY A 42 4.43 -7.18 9.35
C GLY A 42 4.59 -7.65 7.90
N LYS A 43 3.49 -7.71 7.14
CA LYS A 43 3.47 -8.03 5.70
C LYS A 43 3.26 -6.79 4.82
N ARG A 44 2.98 -5.63 5.43
CA ARG A 44 2.73 -4.38 4.70
C ARG A 44 4.03 -3.85 4.13
N ILE A 45 4.01 -3.37 2.89
CA ILE A 45 5.21 -2.84 2.25
C ILE A 45 5.76 -1.65 3.05
N SER A 46 7.07 -1.60 3.20
CA SER A 46 7.74 -0.45 3.82
C SER A 46 7.76 0.74 2.85
N ALA A 47 7.69 1.97 3.36
CA ALA A 47 7.81 3.17 2.53
C ALA A 47 9.14 3.19 1.74
N LYS A 48 10.22 2.68 2.34
CA LYS A 48 11.53 2.57 1.67
C LYS A 48 11.47 1.68 0.43
N THR A 49 10.90 0.48 0.56
CA THR A 49 10.73 -0.45 -0.55
C THR A 49 9.78 0.11 -1.61
N LEU A 50 8.69 0.73 -1.16
CA LEU A 50 7.67 1.31 -2.02
C LEU A 50 8.24 2.39 -2.95
N LEU A 51 9.01 3.35 -2.41
CA LEU A 51 9.56 4.48 -3.18
C LEU A 51 10.68 4.07 -4.15
N THR A 52 11.16 2.83 -4.05
CA THR A 52 12.11 2.23 -5.01
C THR A 52 11.43 1.39 -6.11
N ASP A 53 10.11 1.19 -6.04
CA ASP A 53 9.37 0.47 -7.08
C ASP A 53 9.36 1.24 -8.41
N VAL A 54 9.38 0.49 -9.52
CA VAL A 54 9.36 1.04 -10.88
C VAL A 54 8.14 1.92 -11.15
N TYR A 55 7.04 1.71 -10.43
CA TYR A 55 5.84 2.56 -10.49
C TYR A 55 6.16 4.04 -10.24
N PHE A 56 7.12 4.34 -9.36
CA PHE A 56 7.52 5.71 -9.03
C PHE A 56 8.75 6.20 -9.84
N SER A 57 9.15 5.49 -10.90
CA SER A 57 10.32 5.86 -11.72
C SER A 57 10.10 7.14 -12.53
N SER A 58 8.86 7.44 -12.90
CA SER A 58 8.48 8.64 -13.66
C SER A 58 8.27 9.89 -12.79
N VAL A 59 8.30 9.75 -11.45
CA VAL A 59 8.13 10.86 -10.53
C VAL A 59 9.37 11.76 -10.57
N ASP A 60 9.17 13.04 -10.87
CA ASP A 60 10.22 14.05 -10.81
C ASP A 60 10.61 14.34 -9.37
N ARG A 61 11.67 13.66 -8.90
CA ARG A 61 12.14 13.74 -7.51
C ARG A 61 12.76 15.09 -7.15
N SER A 62 13.09 15.93 -8.14
CA SER A 62 13.61 17.28 -7.90
C SER A 62 12.57 18.23 -7.31
N LYS A 63 11.28 17.93 -7.51
CA LYS A 63 10.15 18.73 -7.02
C LYS A 63 9.64 18.30 -5.64
N LEU A 64 10.21 17.25 -5.05
CA LEU A 64 9.79 16.77 -3.74
C LEU A 64 10.44 17.65 -2.65
N PRO A 65 9.71 17.99 -1.57
CA PRO A 65 10.26 18.79 -0.46
C PRO A 65 11.51 18.17 0.18
N ALA A 66 11.65 16.84 0.10
CA ALA A 66 12.79 16.08 0.64
C ALA A 66 13.90 15.82 -0.39
N GLY A 67 13.75 16.30 -1.63
CA GLY A 67 14.68 16.03 -2.73
C GLY A 67 14.63 14.57 -3.23
N SER A 68 15.71 14.16 -3.91
CA SER A 68 15.84 12.81 -4.46
C SER A 68 16.15 11.78 -3.38
N LEU A 69 15.12 11.08 -2.89
CA LEU A 69 15.29 9.92 -2.02
C LEU A 69 15.82 8.75 -2.84
N ASP A 70 17.02 8.25 -2.55
CA ASP A 70 17.62 7.04 -3.15
C ASP A 70 17.43 5.77 -2.28
N GLY A 71 16.59 5.87 -1.24
CA GLY A 71 16.41 4.82 -0.24
C GLY A 71 17.33 4.96 0.99
N THR A 72 18.17 6.00 1.02
CA THR A 72 18.91 6.43 2.21
C THR A 72 18.22 7.62 2.88
N LEU A 73 18.06 7.55 4.20
CA LEU A 73 17.52 8.66 4.97
C LEU A 73 18.69 9.62 5.28
N GLN A 74 18.77 10.73 4.55
CA GLN A 74 19.72 11.81 4.84
C GLN A 74 19.15 12.67 5.97
N LEU A 75 19.50 12.34 7.21
CA LEU A 75 19.15 13.18 8.35
C LEU A 75 20.03 14.44 8.36
N PRO A 76 19.48 15.64 8.64
CA PRO A 76 20.30 16.82 8.89
C PRO A 76 21.32 16.50 9.98
N ARG A 77 22.59 16.81 9.73
CA ARG A 77 23.65 16.65 10.72
C ARG A 77 23.43 17.72 11.80
N LEU A 78 23.11 17.29 13.02
CA LEU A 78 22.97 18.16 14.20
C LEU A 78 24.32 18.76 14.62
#